data_AF-A0A7Z1MF45-F1
#
_entry.id   AF-A0A7Z1MF45-F1
#
_cell.length_a   1.000
_cell.length_b   1.000
_cell.length_c   1.000
_cell.angle_alpha   90.00
_cell.angle_beta   90.00
_cell.angle_gamma   90.00
#
_symmetry.space_group_name_H-M   'P 1'
#
loop_
_entity.id
_entity.type
_entity.pdbx_description
1 polymer ?
#
loop_
_entity_poly.entity_id
_entity_poly.type
_entity_poly.pdbx_seq_one_letter_code
_entity_poly.pdbx_strand_id
1 'polypeptide(L)'
;MKKITTALLLLTSTFALQACAESREGPREMPSFEEMDANGDGELQLEELRGPLADDFDKLDADGSGGLSEEEVPPPPPRRQ
;
A
#
# COMPACT_ATOMS: atom_id res chain seq x y z
N MET A 1 -16.54 38.26 53.07
CA MET A 1 -16.41 36.84 53.45
C MET A 1 -17.60 36.06 52.92
N LYS A 2 -17.35 34.97 52.19
CA LYS A 2 -18.22 33.83 51.79
C LYS A 2 -18.08 33.51 50.28
N LYS A 3 -17.02 32.76 49.98
CA LYS A 3 -16.93 31.58 49.09
C LYS A 3 -17.87 31.53 47.88
N ILE A 4 -17.32 31.73 46.67
CA ILE A 4 -17.78 31.01 45.46
C ILE A 4 -16.56 30.73 44.55
N THR A 5 -15.57 30.05 45.11
CA THR A 5 -14.76 29.10 44.35
C THR A 5 -15.67 27.93 43.95
N THR A 6 -15.31 27.20 42.87
CA THR A 6 -15.96 25.97 42.36
C THR A 6 -17.26 26.12 41.56
N ALA A 7 -17.11 26.45 40.27
CA ALA A 7 -17.87 25.83 39.17
C ALA A 7 -16.86 25.66 38.01
N LEU A 8 -16.21 24.50 37.85
CA LEU A 8 -16.79 23.31 37.20
C LEU A 8 -17.34 23.73 35.82
N LEU A 9 -16.59 23.61 34.73
CA LEU A 9 -16.34 22.34 34.08
C LEU A 9 -14.98 22.36 33.37
N LEU A 10 -14.15 21.39 33.71
CA LEU A 10 -12.91 21.08 33.03
C LEU A 10 -13.23 20.75 31.57
N LEU A 11 -12.68 21.54 30.64
CA LEU A 11 -12.49 21.14 29.24
C LEU A 11 -11.50 19.98 29.22
N THR A 12 -11.96 18.77 29.54
CA THR A 12 -11.21 17.56 29.21
C THR A 12 -11.51 17.25 27.74
N SER A 13 -10.74 17.88 26.86
CA SER A 13 -10.53 17.37 25.50
C SER A 13 -9.85 16.01 25.66
N THR A 14 -10.66 14.96 25.82
CA THR A 14 -10.19 13.58 25.61
C THR A 14 -10.02 13.43 24.11
N PHE A 15 -8.86 13.91 23.63
CA PHE A 15 -8.35 13.60 22.31
C PHE A 15 -8.29 12.07 22.24
N ALA A 16 -9.08 11.51 21.33
CA ALA A 16 -9.25 10.07 21.16
C ALA A 16 -7.87 9.40 21.20
N LEU A 17 -7.71 8.46 22.13
CA LEU A 17 -6.51 7.65 22.25
C LEU A 17 -6.34 6.95 20.90
N GLN A 18 -5.27 7.36 20.23
CA GLN A 18 -4.82 6.92 18.94
C GLN A 18 -4.90 5.39 18.87
N ALA A 19 -5.71 4.89 17.92
CA ALA A 19 -5.64 3.52 17.50
C ALA A 19 -4.20 3.26 17.05
N CYS A 20 -3.42 2.58 17.88
CA CYS A 20 -2.19 1.94 17.44
C CYS A 20 -2.63 0.83 16.48
N ALA A 21 -2.77 1.18 15.20
CA ALA A 21 -2.88 0.20 14.14
C ALA A 21 -1.53 -0.51 14.08
N GLU A 22 -1.49 -1.66 14.74
CA GLU A 22 -0.40 -2.62 14.65
C GLU A 22 -0.36 -3.14 13.21
N SER A 23 0.37 -2.44 12.33
CA SER A 23 0.78 -2.99 11.05
C SER A 23 1.77 -4.10 11.35
N ARG A 24 1.23 -5.30 11.57
CA ARG A 24 1.97 -6.56 11.50
C ARG A 24 2.52 -6.66 10.09
N GLU A 25 3.76 -6.25 9.90
CA GLU A 25 4.52 -6.59 8.70
C GLU A 25 4.86 -8.08 8.81
N GLY A 26 3.87 -8.91 8.46
CA GLY A 26 4.13 -10.28 8.02
C GLY A 26 5.02 -10.27 6.78
N PRO A 27 5.45 -11.45 6.28
CA PRO A 27 6.20 -11.53 5.03
C PRO A 27 5.49 -10.66 3.99
N ARG A 28 6.15 -9.61 3.50
CA ARG A 28 5.56 -8.74 2.48
C ARG A 28 5.36 -9.63 1.26
N GLU A 29 4.13 -10.11 1.11
CA GLU A 29 3.70 -10.80 -0.10
C GLU A 29 3.96 -9.81 -1.23
N MET A 30 4.64 -10.25 -2.28
CA MET A 30 4.70 -9.40 -3.46
C MET A 30 3.28 -9.32 -4.00
N PRO A 31 2.78 -8.10 -4.28
CA PRO A 31 1.42 -7.91 -4.76
C PRO A 31 1.20 -8.76 -6.03
N SER A 32 0.01 -9.32 -6.18
CA SER A 32 -0.38 -9.98 -7.43
C SER A 32 -0.42 -8.96 -8.58
N PHE A 33 -0.51 -9.46 -9.82
CA PHE A 33 -0.71 -8.62 -10.99
C PHE A 33 -1.92 -7.68 -10.80
N GLU A 34 -3.06 -8.21 -10.36
CA GLU A 34 -4.27 -7.39 -10.15
C GLU A 34 -4.13 -6.39 -8.99
N GLU A 35 -3.23 -6.63 -8.04
CA GLU A 35 -2.94 -5.67 -6.96
C GLU A 35 -1.98 -4.56 -7.42
N MET A 36 -1.21 -4.80 -8.48
CA MET A 36 -0.30 -3.82 -9.08
C MET A 36 -1.01 -2.96 -10.13
N ASP A 37 -1.98 -3.54 -10.87
CA ASP A 37 -2.80 -2.85 -11.86
C ASP A 37 -3.82 -1.94 -11.14
N ALA A 38 -3.37 -0.73 -10.81
CA ALA A 38 -4.16 0.22 -10.04
C ALA A 38 -5.28 0.84 -10.88
N ASN A 39 -5.06 0.92 -12.20
CA ASN A 39 -5.96 1.55 -13.13
C ASN A 39 -7.02 0.57 -13.71
N GLY A 40 -6.73 -0.74 -13.68
CA GLY A 40 -7.63 -1.82 -14.07
C GLY A 40 -7.75 -2.02 -15.58
N ASP A 41 -6.74 -1.65 -16.36
CA ASP A 41 -6.72 -1.79 -17.82
C ASP A 41 -6.18 -3.17 -18.29
N GLY A 42 -5.63 -3.96 -17.37
CA GLY A 42 -5.04 -5.26 -17.67
C GLY A 42 -3.59 -5.19 -18.15
N GLU A 43 -2.93 -4.03 -18.00
CA GLU A 43 -1.52 -3.80 -18.34
C GLU A 43 -0.83 -3.03 -17.20
N LEU A 44 0.39 -3.43 -16.82
CA LEU A 44 1.16 -2.69 -15.82
C LEU A 44 2.04 -1.65 -16.48
N GLN A 45 1.71 -0.37 -16.26
CA GLN A 45 2.53 0.73 -16.74
C GLN A 45 3.76 0.93 -15.85
N LEU A 46 4.79 1.60 -16.37
CA LEU A 46 6.05 1.83 -15.63
C LEU A 46 5.83 2.54 -14.29
N GLU A 47 4.83 3.41 -14.21
CA GLU A 47 4.42 4.12 -13.00
C GLU A 47 3.79 3.22 -11.93
N GLU A 48 3.21 2.09 -12.34
CA GLU A 48 2.56 1.09 -11.49
C GLU A 48 3.55 0.01 -11.02
N LEU A 49 4.57 -0.24 -11.82
CA LEU A 49 5.63 -1.20 -11.52
C LEU A 49 6.56 -0.74 -10.40
N ARG A 50 7.05 -1.72 -9.63
CA ARG A 50 8.02 -1.50 -8.56
C ARG A 50 9.05 -2.61 -8.48
N GLY A 51 10.23 -2.28 -7.99
CA GLY A 51 11.31 -3.25 -7.78
C GLY A 51 11.82 -3.84 -9.10
N PRO A 52 12.20 -5.13 -9.12
CA PRO A 52 12.82 -5.74 -10.30
C PRO A 52 11.98 -5.68 -11.57
N LEU A 53 10.65 -5.65 -11.46
CA LEU A 53 9.76 -5.55 -12.62
C LEU A 53 9.92 -4.19 -13.34
N ALA A 54 10.11 -3.10 -12.60
CA ALA A 54 10.35 -1.78 -13.18
C ALA A 54 11.75 -1.71 -13.79
N ASP A 55 12.75 -2.35 -13.16
CA ASP A 55 14.13 -2.37 -13.67
C ASP A 55 14.26 -3.20 -14.96
N ASP A 56 13.44 -4.24 -15.10
CA ASP A 56 13.41 -5.13 -16.26
C ASP A 56 12.26 -4.83 -17.23
N PHE A 57 11.55 -3.70 -17.07
CA PHE A 57 10.38 -3.34 -17.89
C PHE A 57 10.65 -3.46 -19.40
N ASP A 58 11.69 -2.80 -19.90
CA ASP A 58 12.08 -2.83 -21.33
C ASP A 58 12.44 -4.24 -21.84
N LYS A 59 12.74 -5.18 -20.93
CA LYS A 59 13.03 -6.58 -21.28
C LYS A 59 11.78 -7.44 -21.28
N LEU A 60 10.76 -7.04 -20.51
CA LEU A 60 9.50 -7.75 -20.36
C LEU A 60 8.47 -7.30 -21.40
N ASP A 61 8.45 -6.00 -21.73
CA ASP A 61 7.63 -5.40 -22.79
C ASP A 61 8.19 -5.82 -24.17
N ALA A 62 7.77 -7.01 -24.61
CA ALA A 62 8.27 -7.61 -25.84
C ALA A 62 7.50 -7.14 -27.07
N ASP A 63 6.25 -6.70 -26.87
CA ASP A 63 5.38 -6.20 -27.92
C ASP A 63 5.52 -4.69 -28.18
N GLY A 64 6.17 -3.97 -27.26
CA GLY A 64 6.43 -2.53 -27.35
C GLY A 64 5.17 -1.69 -27.11
N SER A 65 4.22 -2.22 -26.35
CA SER A 65 2.96 -1.56 -25.99
C SER A 65 3.18 -0.38 -25.04
N GLY A 66 4.27 -0.38 -24.27
CA GLY A 66 4.48 0.56 -23.18
C GLY A 66 3.79 0.16 -21.87
N GLY A 67 3.32 -1.09 -21.76
CA GLY A 67 2.86 -1.73 -20.53
C GLY A 67 3.28 -3.20 -20.48
N LEU A 68 3.12 -3.85 -19.32
CA LEU A 68 3.31 -5.30 -19.20
C LEU A 68 1.96 -5.99 -19.04
N SER A 69 1.60 -6.84 -19.99
CA SER A 69 0.43 -7.72 -19.87
C SER A 69 0.64 -8.83 -18.84
N GLU A 70 -0.44 -9.45 -18.36
CA GLU A 70 -0.38 -10.59 -17.41
C GLU A 70 0.53 -11.73 -17.91
N GLU A 71 0.64 -11.87 -19.23
CA GLU A 71 1.40 -12.92 -19.91
C GLU A 71 2.91 -12.60 -19.99
N GLU A 72 3.26 -11.32 -19.97
CA GLU A 72 4.65 -10.82 -19.97
C GLU A 72 5.22 -10.72 -18.57
N VAL A 73 4.36 -10.58 -17.55
CA VAL A 73 4.80 -10.51 -16.15
C VAL A 73 5.19 -11.90 -15.64
N PRO A 74 6.41 -12.09 -15.12
CA PRO A 74 6.81 -13.37 -14.56
C PRO A 74 6.00 -13.68 -13.29
N PRO A 75 5.60 -14.95 -13.09
CA PRO A 75 4.85 -15.33 -11.90
C PRO A 75 5.68 -15.07 -10.64
N PRO A 76 5.03 -14.75 -9.51
CA PRO A 76 5.73 -14.51 -8.26
C PRO A 76 6.55 -15.76 -7.87
N PRO A 77 7.77 -15.59 -7.34
CA PRO A 77 8.64 -16.68 -6.97
C PRO A 77 7.93 -17.59 -5.96
N PRO A 78 8.16 -18.92 -6.04
CA PRO A 78 7.49 -19.87 -5.16
C PRO A 78 7.83 -19.55 -3.70
N ARG A 79 6.81 -19.56 -2.84
CA ARG A 79 6.99 -19.43 -1.39
C ARG A 79 7.93 -20.55 -0.94
N ARG A 80 9.13 -20.20 -0.49
CA ARG A 80 10.01 -21.15 0.21
C ARG A 80 9.30 -21.49 1.52
N GLN A 81 8.56 -22.60 1.53
CA GLN A 81 7.98 -23.20 2.73
C GLN A 81 9.06 -23.96 3.52
#